data_AF-A0A8D2LL63-F1
#
_entry.id   AF-A0A8D2LL63-F1
#
_cell.length_a   1.000
_cell.length_b   1.000
_cell.length_c   1.000
_cell.angle_alpha   90.00
_cell.angle_beta   90.00
_cell.angle_gamma   90.00
#
_symmetry.space_group_name_H-M   'P 1'
#
loop_
_entity.id
_entity.type
_entity.pdbx_description
1 polymer ?
#
loop_
_entity_poly.entity_id
_entity_poly.type
_entity_poly.pdbx_seq_one_letter_code
_entity_poly.pdbx_strand_id
1 'polypeptide(L)'
;FLCKCEAGADAIPNIAFLSPCQAMSISKAINTLEAPLKEKHARRIILGTHHEKGAFTFWSYAIGLPLPSSAILSWKFCHVLHKVLRDGHPNVLQDCQRYRSNIRETGDLWGHLHDRYGQLVNIYTKLLLTKISFHLKHPEFPPSLEVTDEVLEKAAGTDVNNIFQLTVELFDYMDCELKLSESVFRQLSTSMAVSQMSAVQCRLAPLIQVIQDCSHLYHYTVKLMFKLHSCLPADTLQGHRDRFHEQFRSLKSFFKRASDMLYFKRLIQIPRLPESPPNFLRASALAEHVKPVVVIPEEAPEDEEPENLIEISTAPTVEQQNVSDIFEQTFGPPNGLRDDRDLQIDNLKKEIDLLRAELEKIKLEGSGRSPCCALALPHSRKCAVSVCWWFSGPEVHHAAEGPDQWPGGGSGRAAEAEAEGAGGQRAAAG
;
A
#
# COMPACT_ATOMS: atom_id res chain seq x y z
N PHE A 1 -34.93 9.77 -5.40
CA PHE A 1 -35.33 8.94 -6.55
C PHE A 1 -34.71 7.57 -6.39
N LEU A 2 -35.54 6.51 -6.36
CA LEU A 2 -35.07 5.12 -6.43
C LEU A 2 -34.88 4.74 -7.89
N CYS A 3 -33.80 4.05 -8.22
CA CYS A 3 -33.60 3.46 -9.55
C CYS A 3 -33.47 1.95 -9.41
N LYS A 4 -34.56 1.23 -9.74
CA LYS A 4 -34.49 -0.18 -10.12
C LYS A 4 -34.17 -0.22 -11.61
N CYS A 5 -33.08 -0.87 -12.00
CA CYS A 5 -32.84 -1.34 -13.36
C CYS A 5 -32.38 -2.79 -13.28
N GLU A 6 -32.84 -3.61 -14.22
CA GLU A 6 -32.54 -5.04 -14.28
C GLU A 6 -31.12 -5.27 -14.82
N ALA A 7 -30.43 -6.28 -14.30
CA ALA A 7 -29.11 -6.65 -14.77
C ALA A 7 -29.23 -7.58 -16.00
N GLY A 8 -28.93 -7.04 -17.18
CA GLY A 8 -28.49 -7.88 -18.30
C GLY A 8 -27.10 -8.46 -18.00
N ALA A 9 -26.84 -9.67 -18.47
CA ALA A 9 -25.48 -10.23 -18.48
C ALA A 9 -24.53 -9.35 -19.32
N ASP A 10 -23.22 -9.52 -19.08
CA ASP A 10 -22.12 -8.88 -19.83
C ASP A 10 -22.00 -7.34 -19.70
N ALA A 11 -22.45 -6.76 -18.57
CA ALA A 11 -22.20 -5.36 -18.21
C ALA A 11 -21.01 -5.20 -17.25
N ILE A 12 -19.98 -4.46 -17.67
CA ILE A 12 -18.88 -4.01 -16.79
C ILE A 12 -19.47 -3.10 -15.69
N PRO A 13 -19.17 -3.30 -14.39
CA PRO A 13 -19.77 -2.52 -13.32
C PRO A 13 -19.44 -1.02 -13.46
N ASN A 14 -20.48 -0.19 -13.30
CA ASN A 14 -20.46 1.20 -13.74
C ASN A 14 -19.54 2.08 -12.85
N ILE A 15 -18.70 2.90 -13.50
CA ILE A 15 -17.55 3.62 -12.92
C ILE A 15 -17.89 4.42 -11.65
N ALA A 16 -19.09 4.99 -11.58
CA ALA A 16 -19.54 5.80 -10.45
C ALA A 16 -19.89 5.02 -9.17
N PHE A 17 -20.15 3.71 -9.25
CA PHE A 17 -20.61 2.91 -8.11
C PHE A 17 -19.47 2.38 -7.22
N LEU A 18 -18.24 2.30 -7.72
CA LEU A 18 -17.17 1.55 -7.06
C LEU A 18 -16.55 2.27 -5.85
N SER A 19 -16.32 3.59 -5.91
CA SER A 19 -15.65 4.33 -4.83
C SER A 19 -16.40 4.30 -3.48
N PRO A 20 -17.73 4.53 -3.40
CA PRO A 20 -18.49 4.36 -2.14
C PRO A 20 -18.44 2.92 -1.59
N CYS A 21 -18.44 1.91 -2.47
CA CYS A 21 -18.35 0.51 -2.09
C CYS A 21 -16.94 0.11 -1.59
N GLN A 22 -15.90 0.74 -2.13
CA GLN A 22 -14.51 0.57 -1.67
C GLN A 22 -14.33 1.21 -0.29
N ALA A 23 -14.79 2.46 -0.08
CA ALA A 23 -14.78 3.16 1.20
C ALA A 23 -15.42 2.32 2.33
N MET A 24 -16.66 1.84 2.12
CA MET A 24 -17.32 0.94 3.08
C MET A 24 -16.53 -0.36 3.31
N SER A 25 -15.87 -0.89 2.29
CA SER A 25 -15.03 -2.09 2.43
C SER A 25 -13.77 -1.82 3.26
N ILE A 26 -13.17 -0.63 3.18
CA ILE A 26 -12.05 -0.21 4.04
C ILE A 26 -12.49 -0.18 5.51
N SER A 27 -13.64 0.42 5.84
CA SER A 27 -14.17 0.43 7.21
C SER A 27 -14.61 -0.95 7.73
N LYS A 28 -15.21 -1.80 6.86
CA LYS A 28 -15.53 -3.21 7.20
C LYS A 28 -14.27 -4.08 7.34
N ALA A 29 -13.13 -3.71 6.74
CA ALA A 29 -11.84 -4.37 6.89
C ALA A 29 -11.07 -3.91 8.13
N ILE A 30 -10.78 -2.60 8.23
CA ILE A 30 -9.94 -1.98 9.26
C ILE A 30 -10.84 -1.40 10.35
N ASN A 31 -11.05 -2.18 11.40
CA ASN A 31 -11.84 -1.82 12.58
C ASN A 31 -11.25 -2.46 13.85
N THR A 32 -11.79 -2.10 15.01
CA THR A 32 -11.32 -2.54 16.33
C THR A 32 -11.72 -3.97 16.70
N LEU A 33 -12.54 -4.65 15.89
CA LEU A 33 -12.99 -6.02 16.17
C LEU A 33 -11.87 -7.03 15.92
N GLU A 34 -11.58 -7.85 16.94
CA GLU A 34 -10.54 -8.89 16.95
C GLU A 34 -10.98 -10.13 16.13
N ALA A 35 -11.15 -9.92 14.83
CA ALA A 35 -11.64 -10.88 13.86
C ALA A 35 -10.80 -10.86 12.58
N PRO A 36 -10.65 -12.01 11.89
CA PRO A 36 -9.95 -12.06 10.62
C PRO A 36 -10.57 -11.11 9.59
N LEU A 37 -9.74 -10.65 8.66
CA LEU A 37 -10.19 -9.90 7.49
C LEU A 37 -11.06 -10.83 6.63
N LYS A 38 -12.26 -10.37 6.23
CA LYS A 38 -13.07 -11.09 5.23
C LYS A 38 -12.53 -10.78 3.84
N GLU A 39 -12.17 -11.80 3.07
CA GLU A 39 -11.53 -11.63 1.76
C GLU A 39 -12.42 -10.87 0.77
N LYS A 40 -13.76 -10.98 0.84
CA LYS A 40 -14.66 -10.13 0.03
C LYS A 40 -14.45 -8.61 0.20
N HIS A 41 -13.97 -8.15 1.37
CA HIS A 41 -13.58 -6.75 1.56
C HIS A 41 -12.17 -6.46 1.05
N ALA A 42 -11.21 -7.38 1.27
CA ALA A 42 -9.86 -7.24 0.71
C ALA A 42 -9.88 -7.16 -0.82
N ARG A 43 -10.58 -8.09 -1.48
CA ARG A 43 -10.79 -8.16 -2.93
C ARG A 43 -11.43 -6.87 -3.48
N ARG A 44 -12.48 -6.34 -2.83
CA ARG A 44 -13.10 -5.06 -3.22
C ARG A 44 -12.14 -3.86 -3.06
N ILE A 45 -11.28 -3.85 -2.04
CA ILE A 45 -10.25 -2.80 -1.87
C ILE A 45 -9.20 -2.90 -2.99
N ILE A 46 -8.66 -4.10 -3.25
CA ILE A 46 -7.65 -4.38 -4.28
C ILE A 46 -8.16 -4.00 -5.68
N LEU A 47 -9.34 -4.50 -6.07
CA LEU A 47 -9.96 -4.19 -7.37
C LEU A 47 -10.20 -2.67 -7.54
N GLY A 48 -10.59 -1.98 -6.47
CA GLY A 48 -10.69 -0.52 -6.47
C GLY A 48 -9.37 0.17 -6.81
N THR A 49 -8.22 -0.33 -6.34
CA THR A 49 -6.91 0.27 -6.71
C THR A 49 -6.59 0.12 -8.20
N HIS A 50 -6.99 -0.98 -8.84
CA HIS A 50 -6.83 -1.19 -10.28
C HIS A 50 -7.76 -0.29 -11.10
N HIS A 51 -8.98 -0.07 -10.61
CA HIS A 51 -9.93 0.88 -11.21
C HIS A 51 -9.46 2.35 -11.08
N GLU A 52 -8.96 2.75 -9.91
CA GLU A 52 -8.43 4.10 -9.63
C GLU A 52 -7.00 4.33 -10.17
N LYS A 53 -6.33 3.26 -10.64
CA LYS A 53 -4.91 3.25 -11.06
C LYS A 53 -3.94 3.71 -9.95
N GLY A 54 -4.26 3.45 -8.69
CA GLY A 54 -3.49 3.84 -7.51
C GLY A 54 -4.23 3.52 -6.21
N ALA A 55 -3.64 3.87 -5.07
CA ALA A 55 -4.22 3.64 -3.74
C ALA A 55 -4.96 4.89 -3.18
N PHE A 56 -5.59 5.72 -4.03
CA PHE A 56 -6.13 7.02 -3.62
C PHE A 56 -7.25 6.90 -2.57
N THR A 57 -8.31 6.13 -2.85
CA THR A 57 -9.40 5.91 -1.87
C THR A 57 -8.96 5.07 -0.67
N PHE A 58 -7.92 4.23 -0.81
CA PHE A 58 -7.32 3.57 0.35
C PHE A 58 -6.65 4.57 1.30
N TRP A 59 -5.77 5.42 0.78
CA TRP A 59 -4.97 6.32 1.61
C TRP A 59 -5.77 7.49 2.18
N SER A 60 -6.75 8.04 1.44
CA SER A 60 -7.61 9.12 1.93
C SER A 60 -8.43 8.73 3.17
N TYR A 61 -8.84 7.45 3.26
CA TYR A 61 -9.46 6.89 4.47
C TYR A 61 -8.42 6.48 5.51
N ALA A 62 -7.31 5.84 5.11
CA ALA A 62 -6.33 5.28 6.05
C ALA A 62 -5.68 6.35 6.96
N ILE A 63 -5.43 7.56 6.44
CA ILE A 63 -4.88 8.67 7.23
C ILE A 63 -5.87 9.26 8.26
N GLY A 64 -7.18 9.06 8.05
CA GLY A 64 -8.24 9.49 8.97
C GLY A 64 -8.56 8.46 10.06
N LEU A 65 -7.95 7.27 10.03
CA LEU A 65 -8.18 6.24 11.04
C LEU A 65 -7.48 6.61 12.36
N PRO A 66 -8.12 6.41 13.53
CA PRO A 66 -7.52 6.65 14.84
C PRO A 66 -6.54 5.51 15.22
N LEU A 67 -5.54 5.25 14.37
CA LEU A 67 -4.52 4.21 14.57
C LEU A 67 -3.85 4.27 15.96
N PRO A 68 -3.51 5.45 16.54
CA PRO A 68 -3.00 5.55 17.91
C PRO A 68 -3.93 5.01 19.00
N SER A 69 -5.24 4.91 18.74
CA SER A 69 -6.24 4.52 19.74
C SER A 69 -6.47 3.01 19.85
N SER A 70 -5.97 2.20 18.91
CA SER A 70 -6.14 0.75 18.96
C SER A 70 -5.08 -0.02 18.17
N ALA A 71 -4.30 -0.84 18.87
CA ALA A 71 -3.31 -1.70 18.24
C ALA A 71 -3.92 -2.77 17.32
N ILE A 72 -5.18 -3.20 17.58
CA ILE A 72 -5.94 -4.08 16.67
C ILE A 72 -6.24 -3.34 15.36
N LEU A 73 -6.65 -2.07 15.44
CA LEU A 73 -6.91 -1.24 14.27
C LEU A 73 -5.62 -1.06 13.43
N SER A 74 -4.49 -0.74 14.07
CA SER A 74 -3.19 -0.66 13.40
C SER A 74 -2.71 -1.99 12.83
N TRP A 75 -2.96 -3.11 13.51
CA TRP A 75 -2.64 -4.45 13.01
C TRP A 75 -3.42 -4.79 11.74
N LYS A 76 -4.72 -4.50 11.72
CA LYS A 76 -5.58 -4.68 10.53
C LYS A 76 -5.21 -3.71 9.41
N PHE A 77 -4.81 -2.48 9.73
CA PHE A 77 -4.26 -1.54 8.75
C PHE A 77 -2.99 -2.11 8.08
N CYS A 78 -2.03 -2.60 8.87
CA CYS A 78 -0.81 -3.22 8.33
C CYS A 78 -1.14 -4.44 7.44
N HIS A 79 -2.11 -5.26 7.84
CA HIS A 79 -2.57 -6.40 7.04
C HIS A 79 -3.16 -6.00 5.70
N VAL A 80 -4.14 -5.07 5.69
CA VAL A 80 -4.76 -4.59 4.45
C VAL A 80 -3.73 -3.88 3.57
N LEU A 81 -2.83 -3.08 4.15
CA LEU A 81 -1.73 -2.46 3.42
C LEU A 81 -0.78 -3.49 2.80
N HIS A 82 -0.51 -4.63 3.46
CA HIS A 82 0.31 -5.70 2.86
C HIS A 82 -0.39 -6.33 1.64
N LYS A 83 -1.69 -6.63 1.73
CA LYS A 83 -2.47 -7.15 0.59
C LYS A 83 -2.56 -6.13 -0.56
N VAL A 84 -2.84 -4.86 -0.23
CA VAL A 84 -2.89 -3.75 -1.20
C VAL A 84 -1.54 -3.52 -1.88
N LEU A 85 -0.42 -3.60 -1.14
CA LEU A 85 0.91 -3.56 -1.73
C LEU A 85 1.16 -4.77 -2.67
N ARG A 86 0.83 -5.99 -2.23
CA ARG A 86 1.11 -7.23 -2.96
C ARG A 86 0.34 -7.32 -4.29
N ASP A 87 -0.97 -7.09 -4.22
CA ASP A 87 -1.94 -7.52 -5.23
C ASP A 87 -2.65 -6.33 -5.93
N GLY A 88 -2.38 -5.10 -5.48
CA GLY A 88 -2.95 -3.86 -6.03
C GLY A 88 -2.31 -3.38 -7.33
N HIS A 89 -2.76 -2.21 -7.81
CA HIS A 89 -2.23 -1.59 -9.03
C HIS A 89 -0.73 -1.21 -8.90
N PRO A 90 0.12 -1.31 -9.93
CA PRO A 90 1.55 -1.02 -9.81
C PRO A 90 1.92 0.35 -9.21
N ASN A 91 1.09 1.38 -9.43
CA ASN A 91 1.28 2.71 -8.83
C ASN A 91 1.15 2.74 -7.29
N VAL A 92 0.50 1.74 -6.68
CA VAL A 92 0.30 1.65 -5.23
C VAL A 92 1.64 1.75 -4.48
N LEU A 93 2.71 1.16 -5.02
CA LEU A 93 4.06 1.26 -4.44
C LEU A 93 4.55 2.72 -4.30
N GLN A 94 4.26 3.56 -5.31
CA GLN A 94 4.61 4.98 -5.31
C GLN A 94 3.69 5.81 -4.40
N ASP A 95 2.42 5.42 -4.27
CA ASP A 95 1.50 6.05 -3.31
C ASP A 95 1.93 5.72 -1.87
N CYS A 96 2.23 4.45 -1.56
CA CYS A 96 2.71 4.03 -0.24
C CYS A 96 4.05 4.67 0.15
N GLN A 97 4.90 5.02 -0.82
CA GLN A 97 6.13 5.79 -0.57
C GLN A 97 5.87 7.21 -0.05
N ARG A 98 4.76 7.85 -0.45
CA ARG A 98 4.37 9.18 0.04
C ARG A 98 3.99 9.15 1.52
N TYR A 99 3.38 8.05 1.98
CA TYR A 99 2.96 7.84 3.36
C TYR A 99 4.00 7.05 4.20
N ARG A 100 5.25 6.97 3.73
CA ARG A 100 6.35 6.25 4.42
C ARG A 100 6.63 6.78 5.83
N SER A 101 6.42 8.07 6.06
CA SER A 101 6.48 8.68 7.40
C SER A 101 5.39 8.13 8.32
N ASN A 102 4.12 8.19 7.90
CA ASN A 102 2.98 7.77 8.70
C ASN A 102 3.01 6.27 9.07
N ILE A 103 3.48 5.41 8.16
CA ILE A 103 3.70 3.98 8.43
C ILE A 103 4.75 3.80 9.54
N ARG A 104 5.84 4.59 9.50
CA ARG A 104 6.91 4.56 10.51
C ARG A 104 6.45 5.08 11.85
N GLU A 105 5.81 6.25 11.88
CA GLU A 105 5.25 6.90 13.08
C GLU A 105 4.27 5.98 13.80
N THR A 106 3.37 5.31 13.06
CA THR A 106 2.47 4.28 13.60
C THR A 106 3.25 3.13 14.25
N GLY A 107 4.34 2.69 13.60
CA GLY A 107 5.24 1.68 14.14
C GLY A 107 5.91 2.11 15.43
N ASP A 108 6.59 3.26 15.40
CA ASP A 108 7.42 3.75 16.49
C ASP A 108 6.57 4.10 17.71
N LEU A 109 5.37 4.68 17.55
CA LEU A 109 4.38 4.84 18.62
C LEU A 109 4.13 3.51 19.34
N TRP A 110 3.70 2.48 18.60
CA TRP A 110 3.39 1.17 19.15
C TRP A 110 4.62 0.39 19.65
N GLY A 111 5.83 0.80 19.29
CA GLY A 111 7.09 0.26 19.80
C GLY A 111 7.49 0.78 21.18
N HIS A 112 7.08 1.99 21.55
CA HIS A 112 7.28 2.54 22.90
C HIS A 112 6.22 2.04 23.90
N LEU A 113 5.05 1.63 23.41
CA LEU A 113 3.95 1.12 24.22
C LEU A 113 4.11 -0.36 24.53
N HIS A 114 3.90 -0.75 25.79
CA HIS A 114 4.06 -2.12 26.27
C HIS A 114 2.85 -3.03 25.94
N ASP A 115 2.17 -2.79 24.83
CA ASP A 115 1.04 -3.61 24.37
C ASP A 115 1.49 -4.80 23.51
N ARG A 116 0.75 -5.91 23.62
CA ARG A 116 1.03 -7.14 22.86
C ARG A 116 0.78 -6.97 21.36
N TYR A 117 -0.33 -6.39 20.95
CA TYR A 117 -0.54 -6.08 19.53
C TYR A 117 0.40 -4.96 19.07
N GLY A 118 0.67 -3.95 19.91
CA GLY A 118 1.61 -2.87 19.62
C GLY A 118 3.00 -3.37 19.20
N GLN A 119 3.55 -4.34 19.94
CA GLN A 119 4.80 -5.01 19.57
C GLN A 119 4.74 -5.69 18.20
N LEU A 120 3.61 -6.32 17.84
CA LEU A 120 3.42 -6.92 16.52
C LEU A 120 3.32 -5.85 15.42
N VAL A 121 2.62 -4.74 15.69
CA VAL A 121 2.51 -3.59 14.78
C VAL A 121 3.87 -2.96 14.50
N ASN A 122 4.70 -2.73 15.53
CA ASN A 122 6.05 -2.18 15.36
C ASN A 122 6.94 -3.06 14.46
N ILE A 123 6.81 -4.38 14.55
CA ILE A 123 7.55 -5.33 13.69
C ILE A 123 6.96 -5.34 12.27
N TYR A 124 5.63 -5.28 12.14
CA TYR A 124 4.97 -5.33 10.83
C TYR A 124 5.18 -4.04 10.02
N THR A 125 5.12 -2.85 10.63
CA THR A 125 5.44 -1.61 9.92
C THR A 125 6.90 -1.57 9.46
N LYS A 126 7.84 -2.11 10.24
CA LYS A 126 9.24 -2.29 9.81
C LYS A 126 9.35 -3.19 8.58
N LEU A 127 8.67 -4.34 8.58
CA LEU A 127 8.58 -5.20 7.40
C LEU A 127 8.01 -4.45 6.18
N LEU A 128 6.89 -3.73 6.34
CA LEU A 128 6.27 -2.97 5.25
C LEU A 128 7.20 -1.87 4.71
N LEU A 129 7.97 -1.22 5.58
CA LEU A 129 8.98 -0.22 5.19
C LEU A 129 10.17 -0.84 4.44
N THR A 130 10.60 -2.05 4.81
CA THR A 130 11.60 -2.85 4.08
C THR A 130 11.06 -3.26 2.71
N LYS A 131 9.85 -3.83 2.64
CA LYS A 131 9.14 -4.22 1.41
C LYS A 131 9.04 -3.03 0.43
N ILE A 132 8.53 -1.88 0.88
CA ILE A 132 8.47 -0.65 0.08
C ILE A 132 9.86 -0.22 -0.41
N SER A 133 10.89 -0.24 0.46
CA SER A 133 12.25 0.13 0.06
C SER A 133 12.86 -0.82 -0.97
N PHE A 134 12.66 -2.12 -0.83
CA PHE A 134 13.18 -3.13 -1.75
C PHE A 134 12.59 -2.96 -3.15
N HIS A 135 11.26 -2.93 -3.27
CA HIS A 135 10.58 -2.84 -4.57
C HIS A 135 10.73 -1.47 -5.25
N LEU A 136 11.00 -0.39 -4.51
CA LEU A 136 11.38 0.91 -5.11
C LEU A 136 12.81 0.92 -5.65
N LYS A 137 13.72 0.16 -5.05
CA LYS A 137 15.12 0.05 -5.49
C LYS A 137 15.26 -0.89 -6.68
N HIS A 138 14.53 -2.01 -6.65
CA HIS A 138 14.60 -3.10 -7.62
C HIS A 138 13.21 -3.28 -8.31
N PRO A 139 12.82 -2.35 -9.20
CA PRO A 139 11.48 -2.31 -9.81
C PRO A 139 11.17 -3.52 -10.72
N GLU A 140 12.16 -4.32 -11.07
CA GLU A 140 12.01 -5.59 -11.78
C GLU A 140 11.43 -6.73 -10.92
N PHE A 141 11.39 -6.57 -9.59
CA PHE A 141 10.59 -7.43 -8.70
C PHE A 141 9.27 -6.75 -8.34
N PRO A 142 8.11 -7.26 -8.80
CA PRO A 142 6.82 -6.75 -8.36
C PRO A 142 6.63 -7.03 -6.85
N PRO A 143 5.75 -6.28 -6.14
CA PRO A 143 5.47 -6.51 -4.72
C PRO A 143 4.95 -7.90 -4.32
N SER A 144 4.46 -8.69 -5.28
CA SER A 144 4.14 -10.12 -5.11
C SER A 144 5.36 -11.04 -5.03
N LEU A 145 6.56 -10.53 -5.37
CA LEU A 145 7.80 -11.28 -5.57
C LEU A 145 7.70 -12.38 -6.65
N GLU A 146 6.67 -12.38 -7.49
CA GLU A 146 6.47 -13.39 -8.54
C GLU A 146 7.25 -13.03 -9.82
N VAL A 147 8.52 -13.44 -9.88
CA VAL A 147 9.37 -13.34 -11.08
C VAL A 147 9.87 -14.71 -11.55
N THR A 148 10.31 -14.75 -12.82
CA THR A 148 11.00 -15.90 -13.41
C THR A 148 12.49 -15.90 -13.05
N ASP A 149 13.09 -17.08 -13.15
CA ASP A 149 14.53 -17.32 -13.04
C ASP A 149 15.38 -16.37 -13.92
N GLU A 150 14.92 -16.08 -15.14
CA GLU A 150 15.58 -15.17 -16.09
C GLU A 150 15.59 -13.72 -15.60
N VAL A 151 14.48 -13.26 -15.02
CA VAL A 151 14.36 -11.90 -14.46
C VAL A 151 15.25 -11.76 -13.23
N LEU A 152 15.31 -12.76 -12.34
CA LEU A 152 16.24 -12.79 -11.21
C LEU A 152 17.71 -12.72 -11.68
N GLU A 153 18.08 -13.51 -12.69
CA GLU A 153 19.45 -13.55 -13.19
C GLU A 153 19.87 -12.25 -13.85
N LYS A 154 18.94 -11.59 -14.55
CA LYS A 154 19.09 -10.25 -15.14
C LYS A 154 19.18 -9.15 -14.07
N ALA A 155 18.33 -9.20 -13.03
CA ALA A 155 18.32 -8.26 -11.90
C ALA A 155 19.66 -8.24 -11.17
N ALA A 156 20.18 -9.43 -10.86
CA ALA A 156 21.48 -9.60 -10.22
C ALA A 156 22.67 -9.18 -11.12
N GLY A 157 22.47 -9.09 -12.45
CA GLY A 157 23.48 -8.68 -13.41
C GLY A 157 24.70 -9.62 -13.48
N THR A 158 25.83 -9.11 -13.95
CA THR A 158 27.12 -9.82 -14.02
C THR A 158 28.17 -9.27 -13.05
N ASP A 159 27.94 -8.09 -12.47
CA ASP A 159 28.82 -7.51 -11.45
C ASP A 159 28.61 -8.21 -10.11
N VAL A 160 29.68 -8.78 -9.57
CA VAL A 160 29.71 -9.48 -8.29
C VAL A 160 29.21 -8.58 -7.14
N ASN A 161 29.47 -7.27 -7.19
CA ASN A 161 28.99 -6.32 -6.18
C ASN A 161 27.45 -6.22 -6.16
N ASN A 162 26.82 -6.23 -7.34
CA ASN A 162 25.36 -6.18 -7.46
C ASN A 162 24.72 -7.51 -7.01
N ILE A 163 25.31 -8.65 -7.39
CA ILE A 163 24.86 -9.98 -6.93
C ILE A 163 24.96 -10.06 -5.40
N PHE A 164 26.06 -9.58 -4.81
CA PHE A 164 26.29 -9.57 -3.36
C PHE A 164 25.27 -8.68 -2.64
N GLN A 165 25.13 -7.42 -3.07
CA GLN A 165 24.20 -6.46 -2.45
C GLN A 165 22.73 -6.92 -2.54
N LEU A 166 22.30 -7.45 -3.69
CA LEU A 166 20.95 -8.00 -3.86
C LEU A 166 20.72 -9.21 -2.95
N THR A 167 21.73 -10.06 -2.75
CA THR A 167 21.64 -11.22 -1.84
C THR A 167 21.49 -10.77 -0.38
N VAL A 168 22.27 -9.77 0.06
CA VAL A 168 22.15 -9.18 1.41
C VAL A 168 20.77 -8.57 1.62
N GLU A 169 20.24 -7.81 0.65
CA GLU A 169 18.95 -7.14 0.77
C GLU A 169 17.76 -8.13 0.76
N LEU A 170 17.87 -9.24 0.01
CA LEU A 170 16.91 -10.35 0.09
C LEU A 170 16.98 -11.11 1.43
N PHE A 171 18.17 -11.21 2.03
CA PHE A 171 18.30 -11.74 3.40
C PHE A 171 17.70 -10.78 4.45
N ASP A 172 17.88 -9.46 4.32
CA ASP A 172 17.28 -8.46 5.22
C ASP A 172 15.75 -8.49 5.17
N TYR A 173 15.19 -8.67 3.97
CA TYR A 173 13.75 -8.86 3.73
C TYR A 173 13.27 -10.17 4.39
N MET A 174 13.96 -11.29 4.17
CA MET A 174 13.62 -12.59 4.79
C MET A 174 13.64 -12.52 6.32
N ASP A 175 14.61 -11.83 6.93
CA ASP A 175 14.65 -11.67 8.38
C ASP A 175 13.47 -10.85 8.92
N CYS A 176 12.99 -9.85 8.19
CA CYS A 176 11.78 -9.10 8.57
C CYS A 176 10.53 -10.00 8.55
N GLU A 177 10.33 -10.80 7.50
CA GLU A 177 9.21 -11.74 7.35
C GLU A 177 9.24 -12.81 8.46
N LEU A 178 10.41 -13.44 8.66
CA LEU A 178 10.62 -14.43 9.70
C LEU A 178 10.40 -13.85 11.11
N LYS A 179 10.86 -12.62 11.38
CA LYS A 179 10.69 -11.98 12.70
C LYS A 179 9.23 -11.66 13.02
N LEU A 180 8.43 -11.30 12.01
CA LEU A 180 6.99 -11.14 12.16
C LEU A 180 6.32 -12.49 12.50
N SER A 181 6.64 -13.55 11.76
CA SER A 181 6.10 -14.89 12.00
C SER A 181 6.44 -15.40 13.42
N GLU A 182 7.70 -15.30 13.84
CA GLU A 182 8.20 -15.71 15.15
C GLU A 182 7.48 -14.96 16.27
N SER A 183 7.30 -13.65 16.12
CA SER A 183 6.68 -12.81 17.14
C SER A 183 5.17 -13.04 17.25
N VAL A 184 4.46 -13.27 16.14
CA VAL A 184 3.06 -13.74 16.17
C VAL A 184 2.97 -15.08 16.90
N PHE A 185 3.78 -16.07 16.50
CA PHE A 185 3.75 -17.41 17.08
C PHE A 185 4.18 -17.49 18.55
N ARG A 186 4.98 -16.52 19.03
CA ARG A 186 5.36 -16.36 20.45
C ARG A 186 4.21 -15.82 21.31
N GLN A 187 3.26 -15.09 20.72
CA GLN A 187 2.07 -14.59 21.43
C GLN A 187 0.87 -15.55 21.38
N LEU A 188 0.92 -16.62 20.59
CA LEU A 188 -0.13 -17.64 20.55
C LEU A 188 0.10 -18.72 21.60
N SER A 189 -0.95 -19.04 22.38
CA SER A 189 -0.95 -20.19 23.28
C SER A 189 -0.70 -21.51 22.52
N THR A 190 0.01 -22.45 23.14
CA THR A 190 0.53 -23.69 22.53
C THR A 190 -0.55 -24.66 21.99
N SER A 191 -1.82 -24.48 22.33
CA SER A 191 -2.91 -25.39 21.91
C SER A 191 -3.31 -25.19 20.44
N MET A 192 -3.36 -26.28 19.67
CA MET A 192 -3.82 -26.25 18.27
C MET A 192 -5.31 -25.92 18.10
N ALA A 193 -6.15 -26.25 19.09
CA ALA A 193 -7.59 -25.95 19.05
C ALA A 193 -7.87 -24.43 18.98
N VAL A 194 -6.97 -23.62 19.55
CA VAL A 194 -7.06 -22.15 19.58
C VAL A 194 -6.96 -21.52 18.18
N SER A 195 -6.46 -22.24 17.16
CA SER A 195 -6.46 -21.79 15.75
C SER A 195 -7.86 -21.57 15.14
N GLN A 196 -8.93 -21.97 15.83
CA GLN A 196 -10.32 -21.70 15.43
C GLN A 196 -10.94 -20.47 16.11
N MET A 197 -10.23 -19.83 17.06
CA MET A 197 -10.73 -18.62 17.73
C MET A 197 -10.53 -17.38 16.84
N SER A 198 -11.59 -16.59 16.66
CA SER A 198 -11.60 -15.33 15.88
C SER A 198 -10.37 -14.42 16.17
N ALA A 199 -10.09 -14.20 17.46
CA ALA A 199 -8.96 -13.39 17.91
C ALA A 199 -7.59 -13.91 17.44
N VAL A 200 -7.43 -15.24 17.36
CA VAL A 200 -6.19 -15.87 16.90
C VAL A 200 -6.12 -15.91 15.38
N GLN A 201 -7.24 -16.09 14.69
CA GLN A 201 -7.31 -15.94 13.23
C GLN A 201 -6.99 -14.50 12.80
N CYS A 202 -7.39 -13.48 13.59
CA CYS A 202 -6.97 -12.09 13.39
C CYS A 202 -5.44 -11.91 13.45
N ARG A 203 -4.72 -12.70 14.27
CA ARG A 203 -3.25 -12.69 14.34
C ARG A 203 -2.58 -13.56 13.27
N LEU A 204 -3.22 -14.67 12.87
CA LEU A 204 -2.68 -15.59 11.87
C LEU A 204 -2.87 -15.13 10.42
N ALA A 205 -3.94 -14.40 10.10
CA ALA A 205 -4.28 -14.01 8.73
C ALA A 205 -3.11 -13.32 7.96
N PRO A 206 -2.38 -12.35 8.55
CA PRO A 206 -1.27 -11.69 7.85
C PRO A 206 -0.14 -12.64 7.46
N LEU A 207 0.03 -13.75 8.17
CA LEU A 207 1.08 -14.73 7.88
C LEU A 207 0.85 -15.47 6.55
N ILE A 208 -0.33 -15.37 5.93
CA ILE A 208 -0.57 -15.88 4.57
C ILE A 208 0.36 -15.16 3.58
N GLN A 209 0.39 -13.82 3.62
CA GLN A 209 1.28 -13.01 2.76
C GLN A 209 2.76 -13.32 3.08
N VAL A 210 3.12 -13.39 4.36
CA VAL A 210 4.47 -13.75 4.84
C VAL A 210 4.92 -15.11 4.28
N ILE A 211 4.02 -16.11 4.24
CA ILE A 211 4.31 -17.44 3.66
C ILE A 211 4.57 -17.34 2.15
N GLN A 212 3.77 -16.57 1.40
CA GLN A 212 3.96 -16.37 -0.04
C GLN A 212 5.28 -15.63 -0.36
N ASP A 213 5.61 -14.59 0.42
CA ASP A 213 6.83 -13.81 0.24
C ASP A 213 8.07 -14.63 0.63
N CYS A 214 8.09 -15.29 1.80
CA CYS A 214 9.15 -16.21 2.18
C CYS A 214 9.40 -17.33 1.15
N SER A 215 8.35 -17.85 0.50
CA SER A 215 8.49 -18.91 -0.51
C SER A 215 9.34 -18.45 -1.71
N HIS A 216 9.16 -17.19 -2.11
CA HIS A 216 9.93 -16.56 -3.18
C HIS A 216 11.34 -16.16 -2.71
N LEU A 217 11.45 -15.48 -1.57
CA LEU A 217 12.74 -15.06 -0.99
C LEU A 217 13.70 -16.24 -0.78
N TYR A 218 13.20 -17.40 -0.34
CA TYR A 218 14.01 -18.63 -0.21
C TYR A 218 14.55 -19.12 -1.55
N HIS A 219 13.71 -19.19 -2.58
CA HIS A 219 14.16 -19.66 -3.90
C HIS A 219 15.18 -18.69 -4.53
N TYR A 220 14.97 -17.38 -4.39
CA TYR A 220 15.91 -16.36 -4.90
C TYR A 220 17.24 -16.36 -4.13
N THR A 221 17.22 -16.43 -2.81
CA THR A 221 18.46 -16.53 -2.01
C THR A 221 19.23 -17.81 -2.30
N VAL A 222 18.58 -18.97 -2.53
CA VAL A 222 19.28 -20.19 -2.98
C VAL A 222 19.98 -19.96 -4.32
N LYS A 223 19.28 -19.44 -5.33
CA LYS A 223 19.87 -19.20 -6.66
C LYS A 223 21.03 -18.21 -6.62
N LEU A 224 20.88 -17.09 -5.91
CA LEU A 224 21.94 -16.10 -5.79
C LEU A 224 23.12 -16.59 -4.95
N MET A 225 22.91 -17.42 -3.92
CA MET A 225 23.99 -18.06 -3.18
C MET A 225 24.83 -19.00 -4.05
N PHE A 226 24.21 -19.79 -4.94
CA PHE A 226 24.97 -20.56 -5.94
C PHE A 226 25.68 -19.64 -6.95
N LYS A 227 25.06 -18.54 -7.38
CA LYS A 227 25.69 -17.55 -8.28
C LYS A 227 26.93 -16.90 -7.64
N LEU A 228 26.84 -16.44 -6.39
CA LEU A 228 27.97 -15.94 -5.61
C LEU A 228 29.08 -17.00 -5.48
N HIS A 229 28.74 -18.24 -5.16
CA HIS A 229 29.70 -19.35 -5.07
C HIS A 229 30.36 -19.73 -6.40
N SER A 230 29.84 -19.27 -7.54
CA SER A 230 30.51 -19.39 -8.86
C SER A 230 31.48 -18.24 -9.17
N CYS A 231 31.43 -17.13 -8.42
CA CYS A 231 32.20 -15.91 -8.68
C CYS A 231 33.17 -15.51 -7.54
N LEU A 232 33.02 -16.05 -6.34
CA LEU A 232 33.80 -15.69 -5.15
C LEU A 232 34.37 -16.91 -4.41
N PRO A 233 35.52 -16.77 -3.73
CA PRO A 233 36.06 -17.81 -2.85
C PRO A 233 35.08 -18.22 -1.75
N ALA A 234 35.14 -19.49 -1.34
CA ALA A 234 34.26 -20.01 -0.30
C ALA A 234 34.41 -19.24 1.02
N ASP A 235 35.62 -18.86 1.42
CA ASP A 235 35.88 -18.21 2.71
C ASP A 235 35.20 -16.82 2.80
N THR A 236 35.23 -16.05 1.72
CA THR A 236 34.53 -14.75 1.57
C THR A 236 33.02 -14.87 1.83
N LEU A 237 32.42 -16.02 1.51
CA LEU A 237 30.99 -16.27 1.62
C LEU A 237 30.57 -16.99 2.92
N GLN A 238 31.47 -17.15 3.90
CA GLN A 238 31.14 -17.88 5.15
C GLN A 238 29.94 -17.28 5.89
N GLY A 239 29.96 -15.97 6.18
CA GLY A 239 28.82 -15.30 6.85
C GLY A 239 27.52 -15.32 6.05
N HIS A 240 27.58 -15.39 4.71
CA HIS A 240 26.40 -15.58 3.86
C HIS A 240 25.81 -16.99 4.01
N ARG A 241 26.66 -18.02 4.08
CA ARG A 241 26.22 -19.38 4.39
C ARG A 241 25.61 -19.45 5.79
N ASP A 242 26.25 -18.86 6.80
CA ASP A 242 25.77 -18.93 8.19
C ASP A 242 24.39 -18.28 8.34
N ARG A 243 24.20 -17.08 7.77
CA ARG A 243 22.89 -16.40 7.74
C ARG A 243 21.83 -17.24 7.01
N PHE A 244 22.16 -17.82 5.85
CA PHE A 244 21.25 -18.73 5.14
C PHE A 244 20.89 -19.96 5.99
N HIS A 245 21.83 -20.56 6.71
CA HIS A 245 21.57 -21.74 7.55
C HIS A 245 20.70 -21.41 8.76
N GLU A 246 20.75 -20.18 9.29
CA GLU A 246 19.79 -19.70 10.29
C GLU A 246 18.40 -19.44 9.71
N GLN A 247 18.31 -18.69 8.62
CA GLN A 247 17.03 -18.41 7.94
C GLN A 247 16.34 -19.70 7.48
N PHE A 248 17.07 -20.68 6.94
CA PHE A 248 16.52 -21.98 6.54
C PHE A 248 15.94 -22.76 7.72
N ARG A 249 16.62 -22.79 8.87
CA ARG A 249 16.11 -23.44 10.09
C ARG A 249 14.83 -22.77 10.58
N SER A 250 14.81 -21.45 10.65
CA SER A 250 13.65 -20.65 11.06
C SER A 250 12.47 -20.82 10.10
N LEU A 251 12.72 -20.76 8.79
CA LEU A 251 11.71 -20.91 7.75
C LEU A 251 11.14 -22.34 7.71
N LYS A 252 11.97 -23.37 7.81
CA LYS A 252 11.52 -24.77 7.86
C LYS A 252 10.67 -25.04 9.12
N SER A 253 11.03 -24.43 10.25
CA SER A 253 10.23 -24.46 11.50
C SER A 253 8.89 -23.76 11.33
N PHE A 254 8.88 -22.56 10.75
CA PHE A 254 7.69 -21.77 10.42
C PHE A 254 6.75 -22.54 9.48
N PHE A 255 7.22 -22.93 8.29
CA PHE A 255 6.40 -23.62 7.30
C PHE A 255 5.83 -24.93 7.84
N LYS A 256 6.61 -25.70 8.64
CA LYS A 256 6.09 -26.87 9.35
C LYS A 256 4.95 -26.51 10.31
N ARG A 257 5.20 -25.60 11.26
CA ARG A 257 4.21 -25.19 12.28
C ARG A 257 2.94 -24.59 11.66
N ALA A 258 3.06 -23.82 10.59
CA ALA A 258 1.93 -23.29 9.83
C ALA A 258 1.19 -24.41 9.07
N SER A 259 1.92 -25.32 8.41
CA SER A 259 1.34 -26.44 7.65
C SER A 259 0.59 -27.46 8.52
N ASP A 260 0.83 -27.48 9.83
CA ASP A 260 0.11 -28.32 10.79
C ASP A 260 -1.22 -27.69 11.28
N MET A 261 -1.34 -26.34 11.27
CA MET A 261 -2.52 -25.64 11.77
C MET A 261 -3.74 -25.72 10.83
N LEU A 262 -4.91 -26.01 11.41
CA LEU A 262 -6.18 -26.13 10.68
C LEU A 262 -6.63 -24.82 9.99
N TYR A 263 -6.18 -23.66 10.49
CA TYR A 263 -6.44 -22.37 9.85
C TYR A 263 -5.83 -22.29 8.45
N PHE A 264 -4.51 -22.47 8.32
CA PHE A 264 -3.84 -22.40 7.02
C PHE A 264 -4.25 -23.56 6.11
N LYS A 265 -4.43 -24.78 6.64
CA LYS A 265 -4.88 -25.96 5.85
C LYS A 265 -6.18 -25.76 5.07
N ARG A 266 -7.04 -24.80 5.44
CA ARG A 266 -8.28 -24.48 4.73
C ARG A 266 -8.14 -23.34 3.70
N LEU A 267 -7.05 -22.58 3.77
CA LEU A 267 -6.88 -21.33 3.01
C LEU A 267 -5.72 -21.41 2.01
N ILE A 268 -4.64 -22.14 2.33
CA ILE A 268 -3.43 -22.27 1.51
C ILE A 268 -2.79 -23.66 1.64
N GLN A 269 -2.21 -24.15 0.55
CA GLN A 269 -1.28 -25.28 0.56
C GLN A 269 0.14 -24.75 0.73
N ILE A 270 0.72 -25.00 1.90
CA ILE A 270 2.09 -24.61 2.24
C ILE A 270 3.06 -25.70 1.74
N PRO A 271 4.11 -25.36 0.95
CA PRO A 271 5.06 -26.34 0.45
C PRO A 271 5.97 -26.85 1.58
N ARG A 272 6.36 -28.12 1.50
CA ARG A 272 7.40 -28.68 2.39
C ARG A 272 8.78 -28.33 1.84
N LEU A 273 9.62 -27.73 2.69
CA LEU A 273 11.03 -27.53 2.36
C LEU A 273 11.83 -28.85 2.50
N PRO A 274 12.99 -28.95 1.82
CA PRO A 274 13.89 -30.11 1.94
C PRO A 274 14.32 -30.41 3.39
N GLU A 275 14.78 -31.64 3.63
CA GLU A 275 15.22 -32.01 4.98
C GLU A 275 16.54 -31.32 5.39
N SER A 276 17.49 -31.18 4.46
CA SER A 276 18.74 -30.43 4.62
C SER A 276 18.78 -29.19 3.72
N PRO A 277 19.51 -28.12 4.09
CA PRO A 277 19.75 -26.98 3.20
C PRO A 277 20.58 -27.41 1.96
N PRO A 278 20.49 -26.68 0.84
CA PRO A 278 21.36 -26.92 -0.32
C PRO A 278 22.85 -26.74 0.01
N ASN A 279 23.70 -27.64 -0.51
CA ASN A 279 25.14 -27.52 -0.34
C ASN A 279 25.75 -26.63 -1.43
N PHE A 280 25.92 -25.34 -1.14
CA PHE A 280 26.47 -24.36 -2.07
C PHE A 280 27.92 -24.64 -2.53
N LEU A 281 28.68 -25.48 -1.82
CA LEU A 281 30.02 -25.92 -2.25
C LEU A 281 29.98 -27.00 -3.34
N ARG A 282 28.80 -27.58 -3.61
CA ARG A 282 28.57 -28.57 -4.67
C ARG A 282 27.61 -27.97 -5.70
N ALA A 283 28.15 -27.40 -6.79
CA ALA A 283 27.33 -26.75 -7.83
C ALA A 283 26.19 -27.64 -8.39
N SER A 284 26.38 -28.96 -8.46
CA SER A 284 25.34 -29.89 -8.90
C SER A 284 24.15 -30.03 -7.94
N ALA A 285 24.24 -29.55 -6.69
CA ALA A 285 23.10 -29.47 -5.77
C ALA A 285 22.09 -28.37 -6.16
N LEU A 286 22.42 -27.45 -7.08
CA LEU A 286 21.43 -26.53 -7.66
C LEU A 286 20.38 -27.27 -8.50
N ALA A 287 20.75 -28.38 -9.15
CA ALA A 287 19.81 -29.22 -9.89
C ALA A 287 18.88 -30.05 -8.98
N GLU A 288 19.17 -30.09 -7.67
CA GLU A 288 18.34 -30.73 -6.64
C GLU A 288 17.36 -29.72 -5.98
N HIS A 289 17.47 -28.43 -6.32
CA HIS A 289 16.61 -27.36 -5.77
C HIS A 289 15.30 -27.21 -6.53
N VAL A 290 14.19 -27.30 -5.82
CA VAL A 290 12.83 -27.06 -6.35
C VAL A 290 12.29 -25.75 -5.75
N LYS A 291 11.82 -24.82 -6.59
CA LYS A 291 11.11 -23.60 -6.15
C LYS A 291 9.89 -24.02 -5.31
N PRO A 292 9.79 -23.64 -4.02
CA PRO A 292 8.59 -23.94 -3.25
C PRO A 292 7.44 -23.07 -3.76
N VAL A 293 6.30 -23.70 -4.04
CA VAL A 293 5.08 -23.02 -4.52
C VAL A 293 4.04 -23.08 -3.42
N VAL A 294 3.55 -21.90 -3.01
CA VAL A 294 2.38 -21.77 -2.13
C VAL A 294 1.16 -21.67 -3.04
N VAL A 295 0.24 -22.63 -2.94
CA VAL A 295 -1.01 -22.61 -3.72
C VAL A 295 -2.11 -22.04 -2.85
N ILE A 296 -2.76 -20.98 -3.30
CA ILE A 296 -4.06 -20.56 -2.78
C ILE A 296 -5.11 -21.24 -3.66
N PRO A 297 -6.05 -22.03 -3.12
CA PRO A 297 -7.17 -22.55 -3.89
C PRO A 297 -8.01 -21.37 -4.43
N GLU A 298 -8.43 -21.43 -5.69
CA GLU A 298 -9.37 -20.45 -6.21
C GLU A 298 -10.70 -20.59 -5.46
N GLU A 299 -11.16 -19.49 -4.84
CA GLU A 299 -12.49 -19.43 -4.26
C GLU A 299 -13.51 -19.58 -5.39
N ALA A 300 -14.35 -20.62 -5.32
CA ALA A 300 -15.57 -20.68 -6.12
C ALA A 300 -16.37 -19.39 -5.88
N PRO A 301 -17.03 -18.81 -6.91
CA PRO A 301 -17.76 -17.56 -6.73
C PRO A 301 -18.84 -17.74 -5.67
N GLU A 302 -18.67 -17.09 -4.51
CA GLU A 302 -19.77 -16.88 -3.57
C GLU A 302 -20.85 -16.08 -4.31
N ASP A 303 -22.05 -16.68 -4.49
CA ASP A 303 -23.22 -15.92 -4.93
C ASP A 303 -23.39 -14.71 -3.99
N GLU A 304 -23.54 -13.51 -4.55
CA GLU A 304 -23.73 -12.30 -3.73
C GLU A 304 -25.13 -12.30 -3.09
N GLU A 305 -25.31 -13.06 -2.01
CA GLU A 305 -26.48 -12.92 -1.16
C GLU A 305 -26.61 -11.45 -0.74
N PRO A 306 -27.75 -10.79 -1.05
CA PRO A 306 -27.93 -9.38 -0.72
C PRO A 306 -27.88 -9.24 0.80
N GLU A 307 -27.02 -8.33 1.30
CA GLU A 307 -26.97 -8.03 2.74
C GLU A 307 -28.37 -7.57 3.18
N ASN A 308 -29.08 -8.44 3.93
CA ASN A 308 -30.50 -8.27 4.25
C ASN A 308 -30.80 -6.85 4.75
N LEU A 309 -31.59 -6.12 3.97
CA LEU A 309 -32.08 -4.80 4.34
C LEU A 309 -32.93 -4.95 5.61
N ILE A 310 -32.53 -4.25 6.67
CA ILE A 310 -33.20 -4.33 7.97
C ILE A 310 -34.63 -3.80 7.81
N GLU A 311 -35.61 -4.70 7.86
CA GLU A 311 -37.02 -4.33 7.80
C GLU A 311 -37.40 -3.52 9.04
N ILE A 312 -37.80 -2.26 8.84
CA ILE A 312 -38.34 -1.40 9.88
C ILE A 312 -39.79 -1.84 10.17
N SER A 313 -39.93 -2.93 10.92
CA SER A 313 -41.20 -3.31 11.54
C SER A 313 -41.55 -2.37 12.69
N THR A 314 -42.84 -2.10 12.87
CA THR A 314 -43.33 -0.99 13.69
C THR A 314 -43.58 -1.36 15.17
N ALA A 315 -43.12 -0.46 16.04
CA ALA A 315 -43.45 -0.31 17.47
C ALA A 315 -42.91 -1.37 18.47
N PRO A 316 -42.80 -1.04 19.78
CA PRO A 316 -42.68 0.28 20.42
C PRO A 316 -41.34 0.50 21.16
N THR A 317 -41.17 1.68 21.74
CA THR A 317 -39.92 2.19 22.34
C THR A 317 -39.46 1.49 23.63
N VAL A 318 -38.18 1.11 23.68
CA VAL A 318 -37.33 1.11 24.88
C VAL A 318 -35.97 1.72 24.50
N GLU A 319 -35.32 2.44 25.42
CA GLU A 319 -34.25 3.39 25.12
C GLU A 319 -32.88 2.74 24.91
N GLN A 320 -32.15 3.17 23.88
CA GLN A 320 -30.72 2.91 23.72
C GLN A 320 -30.04 4.14 23.09
N GLN A 321 -29.16 4.80 23.85
CA GLN A 321 -28.69 6.15 23.52
C GLN A 321 -27.57 6.18 22.45
N ASN A 322 -27.82 6.99 21.42
CA ASN A 322 -26.89 7.73 20.56
C ASN A 322 -25.46 7.18 20.38
N VAL A 323 -25.28 6.31 19.38
CA VAL A 323 -23.98 6.12 18.72
C VAL A 323 -23.69 7.26 17.72
N SER A 324 -24.74 7.97 17.28
CA SER A 324 -24.69 9.03 16.26
C SER A 324 -23.87 10.26 16.70
N ASP A 325 -24.07 10.72 17.94
CA ASP A 325 -23.51 12.00 18.43
C ASP A 325 -21.98 11.99 18.43
N ILE A 326 -21.37 10.84 18.73
CA ILE A 326 -19.91 10.67 18.75
C ILE A 326 -19.31 10.91 17.36
N PHE A 327 -20.05 10.60 16.29
CA PHE A 327 -19.58 10.78 14.92
C PHE A 327 -19.55 12.27 14.50
N GLU A 328 -20.62 13.04 14.77
CA GLU A 328 -20.61 14.49 14.53
C GLU A 328 -19.65 15.23 15.49
N GLN A 329 -19.57 14.85 16.77
CA GLN A 329 -18.68 15.51 17.75
C GLN A 329 -17.18 15.33 17.44
N THR A 330 -16.78 14.29 16.72
CA THR A 330 -15.36 14.01 16.42
C THR A 330 -14.90 14.58 15.08
N PHE A 331 -15.80 14.74 14.11
CA PHE A 331 -15.45 15.15 12.72
C PHE A 331 -16.20 16.39 12.20
N GLY A 332 -17.09 16.99 12.99
CA GLY A 332 -17.71 18.29 12.67
C GLY A 332 -16.73 19.46 12.87
N PRO A 333 -16.89 20.57 12.13
CA PRO A 333 -16.25 21.85 12.48
C PRO A 333 -16.72 22.34 13.87
N PRO A 334 -15.96 23.20 14.56
CA PRO A 334 -16.37 23.73 15.88
C PRO A 334 -17.77 24.34 15.85
N ASN A 335 -18.61 23.93 16.81
CA ASN A 335 -19.99 24.41 16.93
C ASN A 335 -20.03 25.94 17.05
N GLY A 336 -20.76 26.57 16.15
CA GLY A 336 -20.82 28.03 15.95
C GLY A 336 -20.68 28.46 14.48
N LEU A 337 -20.00 27.67 13.64
CA LEU A 337 -19.78 27.96 12.20
C LEU A 337 -20.69 27.19 11.23
N ARG A 338 -21.76 26.54 11.73
CA ARG A 338 -22.75 25.82 10.90
C ARG A 338 -23.81 26.81 10.41
N ASP A 339 -24.53 27.43 11.35
CA ASP A 339 -25.62 28.38 11.10
C ASP A 339 -25.24 29.53 10.17
N ASP A 340 -24.10 30.19 10.38
CA ASP A 340 -23.61 31.28 9.51
C ASP A 340 -23.41 30.81 8.05
N ARG A 341 -22.91 29.59 7.83
CA ARG A 341 -22.73 29.05 6.49
C ARG A 341 -24.05 28.60 5.86
N ASP A 342 -24.96 28.03 6.64
CA ASP A 342 -26.28 27.64 6.13
C ASP A 342 -27.14 28.87 5.81
N LEU A 343 -27.05 29.96 6.60
CA LEU A 343 -27.60 31.28 6.28
C LEU A 343 -26.98 31.89 5.02
N GLN A 344 -25.65 31.79 4.86
CA GLN A 344 -24.96 32.28 3.66
C GLN A 344 -25.36 31.48 2.41
N ILE A 345 -25.50 30.16 2.54
CA ILE A 345 -26.00 29.26 1.49
C ILE A 345 -27.43 29.63 1.08
N ASP A 346 -28.33 29.89 2.03
CA ASP A 346 -29.72 30.28 1.74
C ASP A 346 -29.87 31.69 1.18
N ASN A 347 -28.95 32.61 1.50
CA ASN A 347 -28.89 33.91 0.84
C ASN A 347 -28.37 33.79 -0.61
N LEU A 348 -27.31 33.01 -0.85
CA LEU A 348 -26.78 32.75 -2.19
C LEU A 348 -27.80 32.02 -3.10
N LYS A 349 -28.62 31.11 -2.56
CA LYS A 349 -29.74 30.50 -3.31
C LYS A 349 -30.74 31.56 -3.78
N LYS A 350 -31.17 32.47 -2.90
CA LYS A 350 -32.13 33.54 -3.23
C LYS A 350 -31.56 34.50 -4.27
N GLU A 351 -30.28 34.84 -4.17
CA GLU A 351 -29.59 35.67 -5.16
C GLU A 351 -29.50 35.00 -6.54
N ILE A 352 -29.17 33.70 -6.59
CA ILE A 352 -29.16 32.90 -7.82
C ILE A 352 -30.56 32.86 -8.48
N ASP A 353 -31.63 32.68 -7.69
CA ASP A 353 -32.99 32.60 -8.25
C ASP A 353 -33.55 33.97 -8.66
N LEU A 354 -33.15 35.07 -8.00
CA LEU A 354 -33.40 36.43 -8.47
C LEU A 354 -32.70 36.72 -9.81
N LEU A 355 -31.40 36.41 -9.93
CA LEU A 355 -30.63 36.60 -11.15
C LEU A 355 -31.15 35.74 -12.32
N ARG A 356 -31.69 34.54 -12.04
CA ARG A 356 -32.39 33.71 -13.02
C ARG A 356 -33.70 34.35 -13.50
N ALA A 357 -34.50 34.91 -12.60
CA ALA A 357 -35.73 35.60 -12.95
C ALA A 357 -35.46 36.87 -13.78
N GLU A 358 -34.38 37.59 -13.48
CA GLU A 358 -33.95 38.76 -14.26
C GLU A 358 -33.43 38.36 -15.66
N LEU A 359 -32.68 37.25 -15.77
CA LEU A 359 -32.29 36.68 -17.07
C LEU A 359 -33.49 36.25 -17.93
N GLU A 360 -34.50 35.60 -17.34
CA GLU A 360 -35.75 35.26 -18.05
C GLU A 360 -36.50 36.52 -18.50
N LYS A 361 -36.53 37.59 -17.69
CA LYS A 361 -37.13 38.88 -18.06
C LYS A 361 -36.39 39.55 -19.23
N ILE A 362 -35.06 39.61 -19.19
CA ILE A 362 -34.23 40.16 -20.28
C ILE A 362 -34.42 39.36 -21.58
N LYS A 363 -34.54 38.03 -21.47
CA LYS A 363 -34.80 37.11 -22.59
C LYS A 363 -36.19 37.28 -23.20
N LEU A 364 -37.20 37.60 -22.40
CA LEU A 364 -38.54 37.98 -22.87
C LEU A 364 -38.52 39.35 -23.58
N GLU A 365 -37.87 40.36 -23.00
CA GLU A 365 -37.72 41.70 -23.59
C GLU A 365 -36.92 41.67 -24.91
N GLY A 366 -35.91 40.81 -25.01
CA GLY A 366 -35.11 40.59 -26.22
C GLY A 366 -35.85 39.93 -27.38
N SER A 367 -36.99 39.25 -27.14
CA SER A 367 -37.75 38.56 -28.19
C SER A 367 -38.61 39.52 -29.06
N GLY A 368 -38.74 40.79 -28.64
CA GLY A 368 -39.67 41.76 -29.24
C GLY A 368 -39.24 42.44 -30.55
N ARG A 369 -38.07 42.13 -31.14
CA ARG A 369 -37.60 42.78 -32.39
C ARG A 369 -36.88 41.84 -33.36
N SER A 370 -37.60 41.40 -34.40
CA SER A 370 -37.00 40.92 -35.65
C SER A 370 -37.88 41.26 -36.86
N PRO A 371 -37.47 42.20 -37.73
CA PRO A 371 -38.05 42.34 -39.06
C PRO A 371 -37.51 41.24 -39.98
N CYS A 372 -38.39 40.54 -40.68
CA CYS A 372 -37.98 39.56 -41.69
C CYS A 372 -37.36 40.24 -42.91
N CYS A 373 -36.29 39.63 -43.45
CA CYS A 373 -35.95 39.73 -44.87
C CYS A 373 -35.32 38.41 -45.31
N ALA A 374 -35.85 37.81 -46.37
CA ALA A 374 -35.36 36.55 -46.94
C ALA A 374 -34.68 36.83 -48.29
N LEU A 375 -33.78 35.93 -48.74
CA LEU A 375 -33.72 35.41 -50.12
C LEU A 375 -32.56 34.42 -50.34
N ALA A 376 -32.84 33.42 -51.20
CA ALA A 376 -31.93 32.72 -52.13
C ALA A 376 -30.60 32.05 -51.65
N LEU A 377 -30.58 30.71 -51.79
CA LEU A 377 -29.41 29.90 -52.23
C LEU A 377 -29.09 30.22 -53.71
N PRO A 378 -27.91 29.85 -54.32
CA PRO A 378 -27.14 28.62 -54.05
C PRO A 378 -25.59 28.61 -54.31
N HIS A 379 -25.00 27.41 -54.19
CA HIS A 379 -23.77 26.90 -54.86
C HIS A 379 -22.36 27.48 -54.57
N SER A 380 -21.58 26.67 -53.84
CA SER A 380 -20.19 26.21 -54.15
C SER A 380 -19.11 27.20 -54.64
N ARG A 381 -18.07 27.41 -53.80
CA ARG A 381 -16.67 26.97 -54.05
C ARG A 381 -15.73 27.25 -52.86
N LYS A 382 -14.50 26.71 -52.92
CA LYS A 382 -13.40 26.91 -51.94
C LYS A 382 -12.69 28.25 -52.17
N CYS A 383 -12.26 28.92 -51.10
CA CYS A 383 -10.91 29.50 -50.92
C CYS A 383 -10.75 30.15 -49.53
N ALA A 384 -9.52 30.49 -49.13
CA ALA A 384 -9.19 31.07 -47.82
C ALA A 384 -8.26 32.29 -47.92
N VAL A 385 -8.60 33.36 -47.19
CA VAL A 385 -7.81 34.56 -46.78
C VAL A 385 -8.57 35.06 -45.52
N SER A 386 -8.03 35.16 -44.30
CA SER A 386 -6.85 35.85 -43.72
C SER A 386 -7.05 37.36 -43.46
N VAL A 387 -6.35 37.89 -42.43
CA VAL A 387 -6.36 39.30 -41.94
C VAL A 387 -7.67 39.68 -41.20
N CYS A 388 -7.70 39.84 -39.86
CA CYS A 388 -7.24 40.97 -39.00
C CYS A 388 -7.98 42.30 -39.31
N TRP A 389 -8.30 43.21 -38.38
CA TRP A 389 -7.85 43.46 -36.99
C TRP A 389 -9.13 43.75 -36.10
N TRP A 390 -9.27 44.66 -35.12
CA TRP A 390 -8.45 45.69 -34.40
C TRP A 390 -9.10 45.98 -33.03
N PHE A 391 -8.37 46.65 -32.12
CA PHE A 391 -8.75 47.20 -30.79
C PHE A 391 -8.97 46.20 -29.62
N SER A 392 -8.40 46.40 -28.43
CA SER A 392 -7.21 47.21 -28.06
C SER A 392 -6.70 46.84 -26.66
N GLY A 393 -5.40 47.06 -26.40
CA GLY A 393 -4.84 47.12 -25.05
C GLY A 393 -5.12 48.46 -24.34
N PRO A 394 -4.38 48.82 -23.27
CA PRO A 394 -2.91 48.74 -23.28
C PRO A 394 -2.28 47.89 -22.15
N GLU A 395 -1.09 47.40 -22.45
CA GLU A 395 -0.10 46.91 -21.48
C GLU A 395 0.71 48.08 -20.88
N VAL A 396 1.47 47.83 -19.81
CA VAL A 396 2.76 48.50 -19.58
C VAL A 396 3.78 47.44 -19.13
N HIS A 397 4.78 47.14 -19.96
CA HIS A 397 5.98 46.37 -19.59
C HIS A 397 6.95 47.25 -18.79
N HIS A 398 7.84 46.74 -17.95
CA HIS A 398 9.19 46.22 -18.28
C HIS A 398 9.96 46.04 -16.93
N ALA A 399 11.12 45.40 -16.80
CA ALA A 399 12.01 44.68 -17.73
C ALA A 399 12.63 43.45 -17.01
N ALA A 400 13.47 42.69 -17.72
CA ALA A 400 14.43 41.77 -17.11
C ALA A 400 15.86 42.28 -17.38
N GLU A 401 16.76 42.13 -16.40
CA GLU A 401 18.21 42.28 -16.57
C GLU A 401 18.95 41.06 -16.00
N GLY A 402 20.22 40.91 -16.39
CA GLY A 402 20.99 39.67 -16.23
C GLY A 402 21.70 39.50 -14.89
N PRO A 403 22.44 38.39 -14.73
CA PRO A 403 23.22 38.10 -13.53
C PRO A 403 24.57 38.82 -13.54
N ASP A 404 25.04 39.27 -12.38
CA ASP A 404 26.43 39.71 -12.21
C ASP A 404 27.04 39.19 -10.90
N GLN A 405 28.37 39.06 -10.90
CA GLN A 405 29.19 38.45 -9.85
C GLN A 405 30.05 39.53 -9.19
N TRP A 406 30.51 39.36 -7.93
CA TRP A 406 31.84 39.85 -7.48
C TRP A 406 32.29 39.33 -6.08
N PRO A 407 33.60 39.41 -5.71
CA PRO A 407 34.37 38.16 -5.64
C PRO A 407 35.38 38.03 -4.46
N GLY A 408 36.24 37.00 -4.53
CA GLY A 408 37.40 36.74 -3.66
C GLY A 408 37.21 35.48 -2.81
N GLY A 409 38.10 34.49 -2.77
CA GLY A 409 39.48 34.36 -3.27
C GLY A 409 40.47 34.18 -2.10
N GLY A 410 41.40 33.23 -2.08
CA GLY A 410 41.69 32.12 -3.01
C GLY A 410 42.97 31.37 -2.57
N SER A 411 43.26 30.19 -3.15
CA SER A 411 44.39 29.29 -2.83
C SER A 411 44.36 28.64 -1.42
N GLY A 412 44.77 27.39 -1.20
CA GLY A 412 45.15 26.32 -2.12
C GLY A 412 46.26 25.39 -1.57
N ARG A 413 46.18 24.07 -1.84
CA ARG A 413 47.13 22.98 -1.41
C ARG A 413 47.23 22.76 0.12
N ALA A 414 47.81 21.69 0.67
CA ALA A 414 47.97 20.25 0.35
C ALA A 414 48.75 19.60 1.54
N ALA A 415 48.97 18.27 1.54
CA ALA A 415 49.71 17.49 2.57
C ALA A 415 48.98 17.41 3.95
N GLU A 416 48.89 16.30 4.71
CA GLU A 416 49.75 15.12 5.05
C GLU A 416 50.48 15.25 6.41
N ALA A 417 50.99 14.12 6.92
CA ALA A 417 51.40 13.80 8.30
C ALA A 417 50.22 13.69 9.30
N GLU A 418 50.02 12.63 10.09
CA GLU A 418 50.90 11.63 10.76
C GLU A 418 51.76 12.14 11.93
N ALA A 419 51.34 11.77 13.15
CA ALA A 419 52.14 11.46 14.35
C ALA A 419 51.16 10.80 15.34
N GLU A 420 51.22 9.49 15.61
CA GLU A 420 52.15 8.86 16.56
C GLU A 420 52.32 9.62 17.88
N GLY A 421 51.82 9.02 18.97
CA GLY A 421 51.91 9.54 20.34
C GLY A 421 51.96 8.38 21.33
N ALA A 422 53.09 7.69 21.41
CA ALA A 422 53.22 6.43 22.14
C ALA A 422 53.31 6.61 23.68
N GLY A 423 52.62 5.74 24.40
CA GLY A 423 52.71 5.57 25.84
C GLY A 423 51.53 4.71 26.34
N GLY A 424 51.71 3.69 27.16
CA GLY A 424 52.94 3.17 27.73
C GLY A 424 52.60 2.17 28.84
N GLN A 425 53.35 1.07 28.88
CA GLN A 425 53.62 0.17 30.01
C GLN A 425 53.05 0.61 31.38
N ARG A 426 52.45 -0.26 32.20
CA ARG A 426 52.86 -1.66 32.43
C ARG A 426 51.79 -2.51 33.16
N ALA A 427 52.08 -3.80 33.20
CA ALA A 427 51.51 -4.87 34.05
C ALA A 427 51.30 -4.47 35.55
N ALA A 428 50.55 -5.21 36.38
CA ALA A 428 50.44 -6.67 36.39
C ALA A 428 49.25 -7.26 37.17
N ALA A 429 49.03 -8.56 36.98
CA ALA A 429 48.50 -9.58 37.89
C ALA A 429 47.19 -9.29 38.67
N GLY A 430 46.17 -10.10 38.35
CA GLY A 430 44.88 -10.22 39.04
C GLY A 430 44.09 -11.38 38.45
#